data_AF-A0A933JDZ7-F1
#
_entry.id   AF-A0A933JDZ7-F1
#
_cell.length_a   1.000
_cell.length_b   1.000
_cell.length_c   1.000
_cell.angle_alpha   90.00
_cell.angle_beta   90.00
_cell.angle_gamma   90.00
#
_symmetry.space_group_name_H-M   'P 1'
#
loop_
_entity.id
_entity.type
_entity.pdbx_description
1 polymer ?
#
loop_
_entity_poly.entity_id
_entity_poly.type
_entity_poly.pdbx_seq_one_letter_code
_entity_poly.pdbx_strand_id
1 'polypeptide(L)' 'MLLLPPPCKSNCPKAVDSGKKKSTSKICSSLIGILKNEIGKTKNKTKLDILKGGLDYANDVCDSGGSP' A
#
# COMPACT_ATOMS: atom_id res chain seq x y z
N MET A 1 -3.33 -35.55 7.49
CA MET A 1 -4.14 -34.33 7.24
C MET A 1 -3.41 -33.15 7.85
N LEU A 2 -2.87 -32.23 7.04
CA LEU A 2 -2.30 -30.97 7.53
C LEU A 2 -3.42 -29.92 7.60
N LEU A 3 -3.73 -29.42 8.80
CA LEU A 3 -4.59 -28.26 8.98
C LEU A 3 -3.83 -27.00 8.57
N LEU A 4 -4.25 -26.35 7.48
CA LEU A 4 -3.80 -25.01 7.10
C LEU A 4 -4.48 -23.96 8.01
N PRO A 5 -3.76 -22.91 8.44
CA PRO A 5 -4.35 -21.82 9.23
C PRO A 5 -5.39 -21.04 8.42
N PRO A 6 -6.44 -20.48 9.06
CA PRO A 6 -7.55 -19.83 8.36
C PRO A 6 -7.07 -18.59 7.60
N PRO A 7 -7.74 -18.23 6.47
CA PRO A 7 -7.38 -17.06 5.69
C PRO A 7 -7.44 -15.81 6.58
N CYS A 8 -6.48 -14.90 6.41
CA CYS A 8 -6.39 -13.56 7.01
C CYS A 8 -7.58 -12.66 6.63
N LYS A 9 -8.82 -13.10 6.89
CA LYS A 9 -10.06 -12.38 6.58
C LYS A 9 -10.76 -11.84 7.81
N SER A 10 -10.36 -12.25 9.02
CA SER A 10 -11.07 -11.88 10.25
C SER A 10 -10.52 -10.65 10.98
N ASN A 11 -9.33 -10.15 10.61
CA ASN A 11 -8.66 -9.04 11.31
C ASN A 11 -8.22 -7.88 10.41
N CYS A 12 -8.70 -7.77 9.17
CA CYS A 12 -8.63 -6.48 8.49
C CYS A 12 -9.69 -5.59 9.14
N PRO A 13 -9.33 -4.53 9.90
CA PRO A 13 -10.33 -3.60 10.39
C PRO A 13 -11.13 -3.12 9.17
N LYS A 14 -12.46 -3.29 9.22
CA LYS A 14 -13.38 -2.65 8.27
C LYS A 14 -13.02 -1.18 8.27
N ALA A 15 -12.26 -0.75 7.27
CA ALA A 15 -11.75 0.59 7.20
C ALA A 15 -12.93 1.49 6.82
N VAL A 16 -13.56 2.01 7.88
CA VAL A 16 -14.03 3.38 8.03
C VAL A 16 -14.92 3.89 6.88
N ASP A 17 -16.21 3.84 7.14
CA ASP A 17 -17.21 4.80 6.68
C ASP A 17 -16.61 6.22 6.67
N SER A 18 -16.54 6.90 5.51
CA SER A 18 -16.52 8.36 5.42
C SER A 18 -16.45 8.89 4.00
N GLY A 19 -17.55 9.48 3.53
CA GLY A 19 -17.59 10.42 2.41
C GLY A 19 -16.79 11.70 2.69
N LYS A 20 -15.45 11.63 2.65
CA LYS A 20 -14.55 12.77 2.79
C LYS A 20 -13.36 12.66 1.82
N LYS A 21 -13.61 12.99 0.54
CA LYS A 21 -12.65 13.10 -0.59
C LYS A 21 -11.59 14.23 -0.43
N LYS A 22 -11.02 14.47 0.76
CA LYS A 22 -10.11 15.63 0.98
C LYS A 22 -8.74 15.32 1.61
N SER A 23 -8.48 14.11 2.11
CA SER A 23 -7.21 13.77 2.77
C SER A 23 -6.36 12.70 2.07
N THR A 24 -6.92 12.03 1.05
CA THR A 24 -6.23 10.99 0.28
C THR A 24 -5.00 11.52 -0.45
N SER A 25 -5.06 12.73 -1.03
CA SER A 25 -3.93 13.30 -1.81
C SER A 25 -2.65 13.55 -1.00
N LYS A 26 -2.78 13.97 0.27
CA LYS A 26 -1.61 14.20 1.16
C LYS A 26 -0.98 12.90 1.62
N ILE A 27 -1.82 11.90 1.95
CA ILE A 27 -1.35 10.57 2.39
C ILE A 27 -0.64 9.86 1.24
N CYS A 28 -1.21 9.92 0.04
CA CYS A 28 -0.61 9.41 -1.20
C CYS A 28 0.78 10.01 -1.47
N SER A 29 0.88 11.33 -1.44
CA SER A 29 2.14 12.04 -1.70
C SER A 29 3.24 11.65 -0.70
N SER A 30 2.90 11.58 0.59
CA SER A 30 3.85 11.17 1.64
C SER A 30 4.29 9.72 1.49
N LEU A 31 3.36 8.81 1.19
CA LEU A 31 3.64 7.38 1.09
C LEU A 31 4.50 7.04 -0.15
N ILE A 32 4.18 7.65 -1.29
CA ILE A 32 4.98 7.59 -2.53
C ILE A 32 6.39 8.15 -2.28
N GLY A 33 6.52 9.27 -1.56
CA GLY A 33 7.81 9.87 -1.21
C GLY A 33 8.70 8.95 -0.38
N ILE A 34 8.13 8.27 0.62
CA ILE A 34 8.84 7.30 1.47
C ILE A 34 9.31 6.10 0.64
N LEU A 35 8.42 5.53 -0.19
CA LEU A 35 8.75 4.39 -1.05
C LEU A 35 9.86 4.72 -2.04
N LYS A 36 9.81 5.88 -2.70
CA LYS A 36 10.84 6.33 -3.64
C LYS A 36 12.21 6.51 -2.96
N ASN A 37 12.22 7.06 -1.73
CA ASN A 37 13.43 7.21 -0.94
C ASN A 37 14.02 5.85 -0.51
N GLU A 38 13.20 4.89 -0.10
CA GLU A 38 13.65 3.53 0.24
C GLU A 38 14.18 2.76 -0.99
N ILE A 39 13.58 2.95 -2.17
CA ILE A 39 14.08 2.36 -3.44
C ILE A 39 15.49 2.88 -3.74
N GLY A 40 15.74 4.19 -3.59
CA GLY A 40 17.06 4.79 -3.80
C GLY A 40 18.12 4.35 -2.78
N LYS A 41 17.70 3.86 -1.60
CA LYS A 41 18.59 3.39 -0.53
C LYS A 41 18.80 1.87 -0.52
N THR A 42 17.89 1.11 -1.12
CA THR A 42 17.91 -0.35 -1.08
C THR A 42 18.87 -0.92 -2.14
N LYS A 43 19.89 -1.66 -1.70
CA LYS A 43 20.82 -2.41 -2.58
C LYS A 43 20.42 -3.88 -2.78
N ASN A 44 19.41 -4.37 -2.06
CA ASN A 44 18.93 -5.74 -2.17
C ASN A 44 17.91 -5.85 -3.31
N LYS A 45 18.19 -6.71 -4.30
CA LYS A 45 17.35 -6.93 -5.49
C LYS A 45 15.90 -7.28 -5.12
N THR A 46 15.69 -8.28 -4.24
CA THR A 46 14.34 -8.70 -3.84
C THR A 46 13.57 -7.61 -3.10
N LYS A 47 14.23 -6.87 -2.20
CA LYS A 47 13.60 -5.76 -1.48
C LYS A 47 13.28 -4.60 -2.43
N LEU A 48 14.13 -4.35 -3.43
CA LEU A 48 13.91 -3.36 -4.47
C LEU A 48 12.65 -3.69 -5.29
N ASP A 49 12.48 -4.96 -5.67
CA ASP A 49 11.32 -5.42 -6.44
C ASP A 49 10.01 -5.27 -5.64
N ILE A 50 10.01 -5.59 -4.34
CA ILE A 50 8.85 -5.38 -3.45
C ILE A 50 8.53 -3.89 -3.29
N LEU A 51 9.54 -3.04 -3.08
CA LEU A 51 9.35 -1.60 -2.93
C LEU A 51 8.84 -0.96 -4.21
N LYS A 52 9.30 -1.42 -5.38
CA LYS A 52 8.79 -0.98 -6.68
C LYS A 52 7.34 -1.40 -6.90
N GLY A 53 6.99 -2.66 -6.59
CA GLY A 53 5.61 -3.12 -6.68
C GLY A 53 4.67 -2.37 -5.73
N GLY A 54 5.13 -2.06 -4.50
CA GLY A 54 4.38 -1.24 -3.56
C GLY A 54 4.25 0.23 -3.99
N LEU A 55 5.29 0.79 -4.63
CA LEU A 55 5.24 2.13 -5.23
C LEU A 55 4.25 2.17 -6.38
N ASP A 56 4.26 1.18 -7.25
CA ASP A 56 3.35 1.07 -8.40
C ASP A 56 1.89 0.96 -7.92
N TYR A 57 1.64 0.07 -6.96
CA TYR A 57 0.33 -0.06 -6.30
C TYR A 57 -0.13 1.24 -5.64
N ALA A 58 0.75 1.93 -4.92
CA ALA A 58 0.40 3.20 -4.31
C ALA A 58 0.07 4.26 -5.37
N ASN A 59 0.80 4.33 -6.48
CA ASN A 59 0.48 5.25 -7.57
C ASN A 59 -0.86 4.90 -8.23
N ASP A 60 -1.14 3.62 -8.51
CA ASP A 60 -2.40 3.16 -9.08
C ASP A 60 -3.60 3.52 -8.19
N VAL A 61 -3.53 3.20 -6.89
CA VAL A 61 -4.57 3.53 -5.91
C VAL A 61 -4.76 5.05 -5.78
N CYS A 62 -3.67 5.82 -5.84
CA CYS A 62 -3.69 7.26 -5.66
C CYS A 62 -4.11 8.03 -6.92
N ASP A 63 -3.81 7.52 -8.12
CA ASP A 63 -4.19 8.07 -9.42
C ASP A 63 -5.65 7.76 -9.75
N SER A 64 -6.09 6.53 -9.45
CA SER A 64 -7.48 6.10 -9.61
C SER A 64 -8.46 6.79 -8.62
N GLY A 65 -7.97 7.74 -7.80
CA GLY A 65 -8.78 8.45 -6.82
C GLY A 65 -9.36 7.52 -5.75
N GLY A 66 -8.63 6.43 -5.44
CA GLY A 66 -9.04 5.23 -4.73
C GLY A 66 -10.18 5.44 -3.73
N SER A 67 -11.38 5.07 -4.15
CA SER A 67 -12.40 4.58 -3.24
C SER A 67 -12.17 3.08 -3.07
N PRO A 68 -11.69 2.60 -1.90
CA PRO A 68 -12.07 1.26 -1.46
C PRO A 68 -13.60 1.13 -1.33
#